data_AF-A0AAD6I5R7-F1
#
_entry.id   AF-A0AAD6I5R7-F1
#
_cell.length_a   1.000
_cell.length_b   1.000
_cell.length_c   1.000
_cell.angle_alpha   90.00
_cell.angle_beta   90.00
_cell.angle_gamma   90.00
#
_symmetry.space_group_name_H-M   'P 1'
#
loop_
_entity.id
_entity.type
_entity.pdbx_description
1 polymer ?
#
loop_
_entity_poly.entity_id
_entity_poly.type
_entity_poly.pdbx_seq_one_letter_code
_entity_poly.pdbx_strand_id
1 'polypeptide(L)'
;MTTREERQAYMAQHISNLQQQNPKADFKASEQWWTPSVDLGADLQETLGPAVNNQLKACIAKAFERKCSPEAKTILAEYPDILERVDTMIFRNEQLWAQVHQYALSEAEAGRDAFGSCAVK
;
A
#
# COMPACT_ATOMS: atom_id res chain seq x y z
N MET A 1 1.14 6.07 -18.86
CA MET A 1 1.68 5.33 -17.69
C MET A 1 2.36 6.35 -16.81
N THR A 2 1.96 6.45 -15.54
CA THR A 2 2.64 7.31 -14.57
C THR A 2 3.96 6.65 -14.18
N THR A 3 5.06 7.37 -14.30
CA THR A 3 6.43 6.91 -14.00
C THR A 3 6.66 6.76 -12.49
N ARG A 4 7.71 6.02 -12.10
CA ARG A 4 8.13 5.87 -10.69
C ARG A 4 8.36 7.25 -10.04
N GLU A 5 9.04 8.14 -10.74
CA GLU A 5 9.35 9.51 -10.28
C GLU A 5 8.09 10.35 -10.07
N GLU A 6 7.14 10.30 -11.00
CA GLU A 6 5.86 11.00 -10.87
C GLU A 6 5.06 10.52 -9.65
N ARG A 7 5.11 9.22 -9.32
CA ARG A 7 4.43 8.68 -8.12
C ARG A 7 5.13 9.09 -6.83
N GLN A 8 6.45 9.12 -6.81
CA GLN A 8 7.21 9.61 -5.66
C GLN A 8 6.92 11.09 -5.41
N ALA A 9 6.93 11.91 -6.47
CA ALA A 9 6.60 13.33 -6.39
C ALA A 9 5.15 13.58 -5.93
N TYR A 10 4.20 12.81 -6.48
CA TYR A 10 2.80 12.86 -6.05
C TYR A 10 2.67 12.55 -4.56
N MET A 11 3.30 11.48 -4.07
CA MET A 11 3.20 11.12 -2.65
C MET A 11 3.86 12.15 -1.75
N ALA A 12 5.02 12.69 -2.14
CA ALA A 12 5.67 13.78 -1.39
C ALA A 12 4.74 15.00 -1.26
N GLN A 13 4.09 15.40 -2.36
CA GLN A 13 3.12 16.49 -2.35
C GLN A 13 1.89 16.16 -1.48
N HIS A 14 1.37 14.94 -1.59
CA HIS A 14 0.22 14.49 -0.81
C HIS A 14 0.49 14.54 0.71
N ILE A 15 1.63 14.00 1.16
CA ILE A 15 2.02 14.04 2.57
C ILE A 15 2.26 15.49 3.04
N SER A 16 2.87 16.33 2.21
CA SER A 16 3.01 17.76 2.51
C SER A 16 1.66 18.44 2.72
N ASN A 17 0.66 18.14 1.88
CA ASN A 17 -0.69 18.68 2.00
C ASN A 17 -1.37 18.19 3.29
N LEU A 18 -1.23 16.91 3.64
CA LEU A 18 -1.76 16.38 4.90
C LEU A 18 -1.15 17.06 6.13
N GLN A 19 0.16 17.32 6.09
CA GLN A 19 0.87 18.04 7.15
C GLN A 19 0.38 19.48 7.32
N GLN A 20 0.10 20.17 6.20
CA GLN A 20 -0.47 21.52 6.23
C GLN A 20 -1.90 21.51 6.78
N GLN A 21 -2.70 20.51 6.42
CA GLN A 21 -4.08 20.36 6.91
C GLN A 21 -4.14 19.97 8.39
N ASN A 22 -3.10 19.29 8.91
CA ASN A 22 -3.02 18.83 10.29
C ASN A 22 -1.68 19.23 10.94
N PRO A 23 -1.45 20.52 11.27
CA PRO A 23 -0.14 21.00 11.74
C PRO A 23 0.36 20.38 13.05
N LYS A 24 -0.53 19.74 13.82
CA LYS A 24 -0.20 19.06 15.09
C LYS A 24 0.19 17.59 14.90
N ALA A 25 -0.15 17.00 13.76
CA ALA A 25 0.27 15.65 13.41
C ALA A 25 1.72 15.71 12.93
N ASP A 26 2.54 14.73 13.27
CA ASP A 26 3.86 14.54 12.67
C ASP A 26 3.78 13.39 11.68
N PHE A 27 3.59 13.70 10.39
CA PHE A 27 3.59 12.69 9.34
C PHE A 27 5.00 12.25 8.94
N LYS A 28 6.05 12.78 9.60
CA LYS A 28 7.44 12.40 9.38
C LYS A 28 7.83 12.48 7.90
N ALA A 29 7.39 13.56 7.23
CA ALA A 29 7.58 13.73 5.79
C ALA A 29 9.06 13.64 5.37
N SER A 30 9.98 14.08 6.24
CA SER A 30 11.42 13.97 6.02
C SER A 30 11.95 12.54 6.01
N GLU A 31 11.25 11.57 6.61
CA GLU A 31 11.65 10.16 6.62
C GLU A 31 11.30 9.44 5.30
N GLN A 32 10.48 10.06 4.43
CA GLN A 32 10.07 9.49 3.13
C GLN A 32 9.59 8.03 3.21
N TRP A 33 8.87 7.69 4.29
CA TRP A 33 8.46 6.31 4.60
C TRP A 33 7.57 5.66 3.52
N TRP A 34 6.98 6.44 2.61
CA TRP A 34 6.19 5.93 1.48
C TRP A 34 7.05 5.40 0.32
N THR A 35 8.32 5.78 0.23
CA THR A 35 9.20 5.45 -0.90
C THR A 35 9.29 3.94 -1.17
N PRO A 36 9.53 3.06 -0.17
CA PRO A 36 9.58 1.62 -0.39
C PRO A 36 8.29 1.05 -1.01
N SER A 37 7.13 1.59 -0.62
CA SER A 37 5.82 1.13 -1.11
C SER A 37 5.56 1.60 -2.53
N VAL A 38 5.93 2.84 -2.86
CA VAL A 38 5.84 3.37 -4.23
C VAL A 38 6.75 2.60 -5.17
N ASP A 39 7.98 2.30 -4.74
CA ASP A 39 8.95 1.56 -5.54
C ASP A 39 8.50 0.12 -5.76
N LEU A 40 8.03 -0.57 -4.71
CA LEU A 40 7.45 -1.92 -4.86
C LEU A 40 6.29 -1.90 -5.86
N GLY A 41 5.41 -0.91 -5.80
CA GLY A 41 4.30 -0.77 -6.74
C GLY A 41 4.73 -0.54 -8.19
N ALA A 42 5.86 0.11 -8.41
CA ALA A 42 6.47 0.26 -9.73
C ALA A 42 7.11 -1.06 -10.19
N ASP A 43 7.88 -1.71 -9.33
CA ASP A 43 8.55 -2.98 -9.64
C ASP A 43 7.53 -4.08 -10.00
N LEU A 44 6.40 -4.13 -9.29
CA LEU A 44 5.29 -5.03 -9.61
C LEU A 44 4.66 -4.73 -10.96
N GLN A 45 4.63 -3.47 -11.41
CA GLN A 45 4.07 -3.12 -12.72
C GLN A 45 5.04 -3.35 -13.88
N GLU A 46 6.33 -3.15 -13.63
CA GLU A 46 7.39 -3.37 -14.62
C GLU A 46 7.68 -4.86 -14.81
N THR A 47 7.63 -5.63 -13.71
CA THR A 47 7.99 -7.06 -13.70
C THR A 47 6.79 -7.96 -14.00
N LEU A 48 5.62 -7.66 -13.41
CA LEU A 48 4.44 -8.50 -13.59
C LEU A 48 3.63 -7.96 -14.76
N GLY A 49 3.35 -8.83 -15.74
CA GLY A 49 2.38 -8.52 -16.79
C GLY A 49 1.02 -8.10 -16.18
N PRO A 50 0.20 -7.32 -16.90
CA PRO A 50 -1.02 -6.72 -16.35
C PRO A 50 -1.98 -7.71 -15.69
N ALA A 51 -2.09 -8.92 -16.24
CA ALA A 51 -2.95 -9.98 -15.70
C ALA A 51 -2.47 -10.48 -14.33
N VAL A 52 -1.17 -10.78 -14.20
CA VAL A 52 -0.57 -11.28 -12.96
C VAL A 52 -0.59 -10.22 -11.87
N ASN A 53 -0.30 -8.96 -12.24
CA ASN A 53 -0.37 -7.83 -11.31
C ASN A 53 -1.79 -7.63 -10.75
N ASN A 54 -2.83 -7.75 -11.60
CA ASN A 54 -4.22 -7.63 -11.13
C ASN A 54 -4.63 -8.79 -10.22
N GLN A 55 -4.20 -10.02 -10.52
CA GLN A 55 -4.43 -11.16 -9.62
C GLN A 55 -3.75 -10.96 -8.27
N LEU A 56 -2.48 -10.52 -8.27
CA LEU A 56 -1.74 -10.23 -7.04
C LEU A 56 -2.43 -9.14 -6.22
N LYS A 57 -2.86 -8.04 -6.83
CA LYS A 57 -3.61 -6.97 -6.14
C LYS A 57 -4.88 -7.50 -5.49
N ALA A 58 -5.62 -8.37 -6.17
CA ALA A 58 -6.82 -8.99 -5.60
C ALA A 58 -6.49 -9.90 -4.41
N CYS A 59 -5.39 -10.66 -4.47
CA CYS A 59 -4.94 -11.48 -3.35
C CYS A 59 -4.45 -10.62 -2.16
N ILE A 60 -3.73 -9.54 -2.42
CA ILE A 60 -3.29 -8.59 -1.37
C ILE A 60 -4.52 -7.92 -0.73
N ALA A 61 -5.51 -7.49 -1.52
CA ALA A 61 -6.75 -6.92 -0.97
C ALA A 61 -7.46 -7.92 -0.04
N LYS A 62 -7.53 -9.20 -0.41
CA LYS A 62 -8.03 -10.26 0.49
C LYS A 62 -7.14 -10.46 1.73
N ALA A 63 -5.83 -10.28 1.62
CA ALA A 63 -4.92 -10.35 2.77
C ALA A 63 -5.21 -9.27 3.81
N PHE A 64 -5.55 -8.06 3.38
CA PHE A 64 -6.00 -6.98 4.28
C PHE A 64 -7.29 -7.36 5.04
N GLU A 65 -8.15 -8.20 4.47
CA GLU A 65 -9.34 -8.77 5.14
C GLU A 65 -9.02 -9.96 6.08
N ARG A 66 -7.74 -10.19 6.44
CA ARG A 66 -7.25 -11.39 7.15
C ARG A 66 -7.45 -12.71 6.39
N LYS A 67 -7.69 -12.66 5.08
CA LYS A 67 -7.73 -13.84 4.21
C LYS A 67 -6.45 -13.94 3.41
N CYS A 68 -5.31 -13.81 4.09
CA CYS A 68 -3.99 -13.89 3.46
C CYS A 68 -3.87 -15.27 2.79
N SER A 69 -4.06 -15.31 1.47
CA SER A 69 -4.20 -16.58 0.78
C SER A 69 -2.81 -17.12 0.39
N PRO A 70 -2.60 -18.45 0.48
CA PRO A 70 -1.43 -19.11 -0.09
C PRO A 70 -1.22 -18.77 -1.58
N GLU A 71 -2.30 -18.36 -2.27
CA GLU A 71 -2.32 -18.03 -3.69
C GLU A 71 -1.38 -16.89 -4.04
N ALA A 72 -1.23 -15.87 -3.19
CA ALA A 72 -0.31 -14.75 -3.45
C ALA A 72 1.16 -15.22 -3.48
N LYS A 73 1.53 -16.13 -2.56
CA LYS A 73 2.86 -16.73 -2.52
C LYS A 73 3.09 -17.65 -3.72
N THR A 74 2.06 -18.38 -4.15
CA THR A 74 2.12 -19.22 -5.37
C THR A 74 2.31 -18.38 -6.63
N ILE A 75 1.57 -17.27 -6.79
CA ILE A 75 1.70 -16.36 -7.94
C ILE A 75 3.12 -15.76 -8.02
N LEU A 76 3.68 -15.42 -6.87
CA LEU A 76 5.01 -14.81 -6.77
C LEU A 76 6.16 -15.80 -6.73
N ALA A 77 5.90 -17.12 -6.71
CA ALA A 77 6.95 -18.14 -6.67
C ALA A 77 7.88 -18.09 -7.90
N GLU A 78 7.37 -17.61 -9.04
CA GLU A 78 8.14 -17.40 -10.27
C GLU A 78 8.97 -16.10 -10.25
N TYR A 79 8.82 -15.25 -9.22
CA TYR A 79 9.45 -13.94 -9.08
C TYR A 79 10.10 -13.80 -7.69
N PRO A 80 11.19 -14.53 -7.40
CA PRO A 80 11.75 -14.65 -6.05
C PRO A 80 12.15 -13.31 -5.41
N ASP A 81 12.71 -12.38 -6.19
CA ASP A 81 13.11 -11.05 -5.69
C ASP A 81 11.88 -10.20 -5.27
N ILE A 82 10.78 -10.34 -6.03
CA ILE A 82 9.50 -9.67 -5.71
C ILE A 82 8.83 -10.36 -4.52
N LEU A 83 8.87 -11.69 -4.48
CA LEU A 83 8.31 -12.48 -3.38
C LEU A 83 8.96 -12.10 -2.05
N GLU A 84 10.29 -11.94 -2.00
CA GLU A 84 10.99 -11.57 -0.77
C GLU A 84 10.57 -10.18 -0.26
N ARG A 85 10.43 -9.21 -1.16
CA ARG A 85 10.00 -7.84 -0.81
C ARG A 85 8.53 -7.80 -0.37
N VAL A 86 7.65 -8.51 -1.07
CA VAL A 86 6.23 -8.63 -0.67
C VAL A 86 6.10 -9.37 0.65
N ASP A 87 6.87 -10.44 0.88
CA ASP A 87 6.87 -11.16 2.15
C ASP A 87 7.32 -10.26 3.31
N THR A 88 8.41 -9.52 3.11
CA THR A 88 8.94 -8.60 4.13
C THR A 88 8.00 -7.45 4.45
N MET A 89 7.38 -6.84 3.44
CA MET A 89 6.55 -5.64 3.63
C MET A 89 5.11 -5.96 4.02
N ILE A 90 4.55 -7.05 3.48
CA ILE A 90 3.13 -7.37 3.61
C ILE A 90 2.93 -8.59 4.52
N PHE A 91 3.47 -9.75 4.16
CA PHE A 91 3.13 -11.01 4.87
C PHE A 91 3.68 -11.04 6.30
N ARG A 92 4.93 -10.62 6.52
CA ARG A 92 5.51 -10.56 7.88
C ARG A 92 4.85 -9.51 8.77
N ASN A 93 4.18 -8.53 8.17
CA ASN A 93 3.46 -7.47 8.88
C ASN A 93 1.94 -7.69 8.87
N GLU A 94 1.46 -8.90 8.58
CA GLU A 94 0.03 -9.18 8.41
C GLU A 94 -0.81 -8.78 9.63
N GLN A 95 -0.28 -8.95 10.84
CA GLN A 95 -0.95 -8.59 12.08
C GLN A 95 -1.12 -7.07 12.21
N LEU A 96 -0.09 -6.30 11.83
CA LEU A 96 -0.15 -4.84 11.80
C LEU A 96 -1.19 -4.38 10.77
N TRP A 97 -1.14 -4.94 9.56
CA TRP A 97 -2.09 -4.60 8.50
C TRP A 97 -3.53 -4.95 8.87
N ALA A 98 -3.73 -6.07 9.55
CA ALA A 98 -5.02 -6.45 10.08
C ALA A 98 -5.54 -5.46 11.15
N GLN A 99 -4.66 -4.95 12.01
CA GLN A 99 -5.04 -3.91 12.99
C GLN A 99 -5.41 -2.60 12.31
N VAL A 100 -4.62 -2.18 11.32
CA VAL A 100 -4.89 -0.99 10.50
C VAL A 100 -6.25 -1.13 9.79
N HIS A 101 -6.56 -2.30 9.24
CA HIS A 101 -7.86 -2.55 8.62
C HIS A 101 -9.03 -2.51 9.63
N GLN A 102 -8.86 -3.09 10.82
CA GLN A 102 -9.90 -3.03 11.87
C GLN A 102 -10.15 -1.60 12.34
N TYR A 103 -9.10 -0.80 12.50
CA TYR A 103 -9.23 0.63 12.80
C TYR A 103 -10.01 1.35 11.68
N ALA A 104 -9.68 1.08 10.42
CA ALA A 104 -10.38 1.66 9.28
C ALA A 104 -11.88 1.38 9.28
N LEU A 105 -12.25 0.13 9.57
CA LEU A 105 -13.65 -0.28 9.70
C LEU A 105 -14.34 0.47 10.85
N SER A 106 -13.69 0.60 12.00
CA SER A 106 -14.27 1.31 13.15
C SER A 106 -14.51 2.81 12.89
N GLU A 107 -13.62 3.45 12.14
CA GLU A 107 -13.79 4.86 11.75
C GLU A 107 -14.93 4.99 10.73
N ALA A 108 -15.01 4.08 9.75
CA ALA A 108 -16.08 4.05 8.77
C ALA A 108 -17.45 3.84 9.41
N GLU A 109 -17.56 2.93 10.39
CA GLU A 109 -18.78 2.74 11.20
C GLU A 109 -19.15 4.02 11.98
N ALA A 110 -18.15 4.78 12.41
CA ALA A 110 -18.33 6.07 13.06
C ALA A 110 -18.55 7.24 12.08
N GLY A 111 -18.72 6.96 10.78
CA GLY A 111 -18.96 7.97 9.74
C GLY A 111 -17.74 8.82 9.37
N ARG A 112 -16.53 8.38 9.76
CA ARG A 112 -15.26 9.04 9.47
C ARG A 112 -14.46 8.24 8.44
N ASP A 113 -13.64 8.95 7.68
CA ASP A 113 -12.70 8.31 6.77
C ASP A 113 -11.33 8.21 7.45
N ALA A 114 -10.92 6.99 7.79
CA ALA A 114 -9.68 6.71 8.52
C ALA A 114 -8.42 7.11 7.75
N PHE A 115 -8.47 7.08 6.42
CA PHE A 115 -7.28 7.28 5.58
C PHE A 115 -7.39 8.49 4.66
N GLY A 116 -8.52 9.20 4.73
CA GLY A 116 -8.79 10.33 3.86
C GLY A 116 -9.05 9.84 2.44
N SER A 117 -10.26 10.05 1.97
CA SER A 117 -10.67 9.65 0.64
C SER A 117 -9.76 10.31 -0.39
N CYS A 118 -9.03 9.49 -1.14
CA CYS A 118 -8.48 9.87 -2.43
C CYS A 118 -9.59 10.07 -3.50
N ALA A 119 -10.85 10.27 -3.11
CA ALA A 119 -11.84 10.83 -4.01
C ALA A 119 -11.53 12.32 -4.20
N VAL A 120 -10.82 12.58 -5.30
CA VAL A 120 -10.87 13.84 -6.04
C VAL A 120 -12.32 14.37 -6.01
N LYS A 121 -12.50 15.57 -5.46
CA LYS A 121 -13.71 16.37 -5.70
C LYS A 121 -13.67 16.93 -7.11
#